data_AF-A0A955SDE5-F1
#
_entry.id   AF-A0A955SDE5-F1
#
_cell.length_a   1.000
_cell.length_b   1.000
_cell.length_c   1.000
_cell.angle_alpha   90.00
_cell.angle_beta   90.00
_cell.angle_gamma   90.00
#
_symmetry.space_group_name_H-M   'P 1'
#
loop_
_entity.id
_entity.type
_entity.pdbx_description
1 polymer ?
#
loop_
_entity_poly.entity_id
_entity_poly.type
_entity_poly.pdbx_seq_one_letter_code
_entity_poly.pdbx_strand_id
1 'polypeptide(L)'
;MIRKLFLSVLLVLPLVIADNSMAQLGSGNDSAPLSASSEVRLNVGAGPIPTPTEKPKEAVEPDTHGKGIAEIFQLANQSYEADDLEKAAAYYRAIEDRGLVNGNLYFNMGNTFFRMGDFGKAILYYEKARKLHPRSPDLLHNLAYARTFLIDKEDQEDHLPGSLETLLLLHRQTTRNETFILLGVLNLLLVLCLLARLFRFRFTERFYFGYLQGAIVILFVLQLFSAGFKVWDEDRTREAIVLQDSVKATASPGSNETLYELNSGTKVVLRETRDGYSRIEWNHVPAFVEEDVVGEI
;
A
#
# COMPACT_ATOMS: atom_id res chain seq x y z
N MET A 1 -27.30 16.65 45.42
CA MET A 1 -25.84 16.94 45.47
C MET A 1 -25.06 16.45 44.24
N ILE A 2 -25.53 15.43 43.50
CA ILE A 2 -24.81 14.82 42.36
C ILE A 2 -24.95 15.61 41.03
N ARG A 3 -25.86 16.59 40.94
CA ARG A 3 -26.05 17.44 39.74
C ARG A 3 -24.97 18.51 39.52
N LYS A 4 -24.09 18.75 40.50
CA LYS A 4 -23.00 19.75 40.39
C LYS A 4 -21.61 19.16 40.15
N LEU A 5 -21.47 17.83 40.09
CA LEU A 5 -20.19 17.16 39.86
C LEU A 5 -19.97 16.70 38.40
N PHE A 6 -20.95 16.92 37.52
CA PHE A 6 -20.92 16.47 36.12
C PHE A 6 -20.74 17.62 35.11
N LEU A 7 -20.29 18.79 35.57
CA LEU A 7 -19.77 19.85 34.69
C LEU A 7 -18.24 19.80 34.54
N SER A 8 -17.55 18.90 35.26
CA SER A 8 -16.09 18.80 35.30
C SER A 8 -15.51 17.64 34.49
N VAL A 9 -16.33 16.91 33.71
CA VAL A 9 -15.88 15.84 32.80
C VAL A 9 -16.18 16.18 31.33
N LEU A 10 -16.55 17.44 31.05
CA LEU A 10 -16.81 17.93 29.70
C LEU A 10 -15.68 18.87 29.24
N LEU A 11 -14.42 18.43 29.37
CA LEU A 11 -13.26 19.16 28.84
C LEU A 11 -12.03 18.25 28.76
N VAL A 12 -12.15 17.15 28.03
CA VAL A 12 -10.98 16.45 27.46
C VAL A 12 -11.30 16.13 26.00
N LEU A 13 -11.37 17.17 25.18
CA LEU A 13 -10.88 17.08 23.82
C LEU A 13 -9.42 17.57 23.85
N PRO A 14 -8.52 16.79 23.26
CA PRO A 14 -7.59 17.34 22.29
C PRO A 14 -7.99 16.70 20.95
N LEU A 15 -8.66 17.43 20.05
CA LEU A 15 -7.99 18.25 19.03
C LEU A 15 -6.52 17.84 18.82
N VAL A 16 -6.31 16.74 18.09
CA VAL A 16 -5.01 16.42 17.47
C VAL A 16 -5.17 16.61 15.96
N ILE A 17 -5.29 17.88 15.58
CA ILE A 17 -4.92 18.39 14.25
C ILE A 17 -4.25 19.73 14.53
N ALA A 18 -2.94 19.72 14.69
CA ALA A 18 -2.05 20.86 14.49
C ALA A 18 -0.60 20.36 14.62
N ASP A 19 0.04 20.20 13.47
CA ASP A 19 1.29 20.87 13.14
C ASP A 19 2.35 20.92 14.24
N ASN A 20 3.32 20.02 14.16
CA ASN A 20 4.57 20.13 14.92
C ASN A 20 5.67 20.53 13.95
N SER A 21 5.64 21.79 13.53
CA SER A 21 6.76 22.45 12.88
C SER A 21 7.03 23.79 13.57
N MET A 22 8.31 23.99 13.93
CA MET A 22 8.94 25.19 14.51
C MET A 22 8.97 25.34 16.05
N ALA A 23 10.10 24.91 16.66
CA ALA A 23 11.04 25.83 17.31
C ALA A 23 12.32 25.10 17.80
N GLN A 24 13.30 24.91 16.91
CA GLN A 24 14.70 25.15 17.26
C GLN A 24 15.27 26.11 16.21
N LEU A 25 15.43 27.37 16.62
CA LEU A 25 16.26 28.35 15.91
C LEU A 25 17.71 28.08 16.31
N GLY A 26 18.50 27.66 15.33
CA GLY A 26 19.92 27.39 15.48
C GLY A 26 20.60 27.12 14.14
N SER A 27 20.62 28.13 13.26
CA SER A 27 21.65 28.37 12.23
C SER A 27 22.10 27.19 11.34
N GLY A 28 21.60 27.15 10.10
CA GLY A 28 22.43 26.78 8.94
C GLY A 28 21.86 25.72 7.99
N ASN A 29 21.51 26.21 6.80
CA ASN A 29 21.45 25.53 5.50
C ASN A 29 20.16 24.79 5.08
N ASP A 30 19.71 25.17 3.89
CA ASP A 30 18.43 24.86 3.26
C ASP A 30 18.25 23.39 2.86
N SER A 31 17.11 22.80 3.24
CA SER A 31 16.40 21.71 2.52
C SER A 31 15.14 21.32 3.30
N ALA A 32 14.05 22.06 3.07
CA ALA A 32 12.74 21.70 3.62
C ALA A 32 12.14 20.52 2.83
N PRO A 33 11.61 19.48 3.50
CA PRO A 33 10.85 18.42 2.83
C PRO A 33 9.52 19.01 2.33
N LEU A 34 9.19 18.77 1.06
CA LEU A 34 7.97 19.23 0.41
C LEU A 34 6.74 18.59 1.06
N SER A 35 6.21 19.21 2.12
CA SER A 35 4.93 18.87 2.70
C SER A 35 3.78 19.45 1.88
N ALA A 36 2.97 18.56 1.30
CA ALA A 36 1.51 18.69 1.17
C ALA A 36 0.93 20.03 0.66
N SER A 37 1.46 20.62 -0.42
CA SER A 37 0.86 21.81 -1.04
C SER A 37 0.98 21.84 -2.57
N SER A 38 0.49 20.78 -3.21
CA SER A 38 -0.15 20.81 -4.54
C SER A 38 -0.45 19.36 -4.92
N GLU A 39 -1.67 18.89 -4.71
CA GLU A 39 -2.15 17.72 -5.47
C GLU A 39 -2.17 18.14 -6.95
N VAL A 40 -1.05 17.97 -7.65
CA VAL A 40 -1.05 17.92 -9.09
C VAL A 40 -1.91 16.71 -9.43
N ARG A 41 -3.16 16.95 -9.80
CA ARG A 41 -4.07 15.90 -10.29
C ARG A 41 -3.53 15.41 -11.62
N LEU A 42 -2.60 14.45 -11.56
CA LEU A 42 -2.12 13.66 -12.68
C LEU A 42 -3.24 12.71 -13.09
N ASN A 43 -4.29 13.24 -13.72
CA ASN A 43 -5.38 12.45 -14.28
C ASN A 43 -5.30 12.48 -15.80
N VAL A 44 -4.52 11.55 -16.35
CA VAL A 44 -4.54 11.20 -17.77
C VAL A 44 -4.44 9.68 -17.80
N GLY A 45 -5.60 9.02 -17.85
CA GLY A 45 -5.68 7.57 -17.88
C GLY A 45 -5.01 7.04 -19.14
N ALA A 46 -3.95 6.27 -18.97
CA ALA A 46 -3.50 5.38 -20.04
C ALA A 46 -4.63 4.39 -20.32
N GLY A 47 -5.05 4.31 -21.58
CA GLY A 47 -6.10 3.41 -22.05
C GLY A 47 -5.74 1.92 -21.91
N PRO A 48 -6.62 1.01 -22.36
CA PRO A 48 -6.39 -0.44 -22.30
C PRO A 48 -5.08 -0.86 -22.97
N ILE A 49 -4.48 -1.95 -22.48
CA ILE A 49 -3.15 -2.47 -22.85
C ILE A 49 -2.94 -2.55 -24.38
N PRO A 50 -1.87 -1.92 -24.92
CA PRO A 50 -1.36 -2.19 -26.26
C PRO A 50 -0.43 -3.42 -26.29
N THR A 51 -0.26 -4.02 -27.46
CA THR A 51 0.56 -5.22 -27.70
C THR A 51 2.05 -5.03 -27.34
N PRO A 52 2.74 -6.08 -26.85
CA PRO A 52 4.19 -6.02 -26.55
C PRO A 52 5.02 -5.64 -27.79
N THR A 53 5.99 -4.74 -27.63
CA THR A 53 6.96 -4.35 -28.65
C THR A 53 8.36 -4.88 -28.31
N GLU A 54 9.22 -4.98 -29.32
CA GLU A 54 10.56 -5.59 -29.22
C GLU A 54 11.53 -4.72 -28.39
N LYS A 55 12.37 -5.31 -27.52
CA LYS A 55 13.31 -4.63 -26.61
C LYS A 55 14.25 -3.65 -27.34
N PRO A 56 14.16 -2.33 -27.09
CA PRO A 56 15.08 -1.32 -27.62
C PRO A 56 16.41 -1.23 -26.84
N LYS A 57 17.42 -0.64 -27.51
CA LYS A 57 18.80 -0.46 -27.02
C LYS A 57 19.05 1.02 -26.68
N GLU A 58 19.67 1.22 -25.52
CA GLU A 58 20.17 2.47 -24.89
C GLU A 58 19.21 3.25 -23.98
N ALA A 59 19.64 3.40 -22.72
CA ALA A 59 19.00 4.21 -21.70
C ALA A 59 19.45 5.67 -21.88
N VAL A 60 18.56 6.52 -22.41
CA VAL A 60 18.80 7.97 -22.51
C VAL A 60 18.23 8.63 -21.25
N GLU A 61 19.08 9.32 -20.48
CA GLU A 61 18.59 10.13 -19.35
C GLU A 61 17.77 11.32 -19.87
N PRO A 62 16.52 11.47 -19.43
CA PRO A 62 15.66 12.57 -19.88
C PRO A 62 16.08 13.89 -19.24
N ASP A 63 16.08 14.96 -20.04
CA ASP A 63 16.19 16.32 -19.51
C ASP A 63 14.95 16.66 -18.67
N THR A 64 15.13 16.70 -17.34
CA THR A 64 14.11 17.06 -16.35
C THR A 64 14.47 18.33 -15.57
N HIS A 65 15.56 19.01 -15.94
CA HIS A 65 16.07 20.16 -15.20
C HIS A 65 15.11 21.36 -15.32
N GLY A 66 14.75 21.97 -14.19
CA GLY A 66 13.81 23.10 -14.14
C GLY A 66 12.34 22.77 -14.43
N LYS A 67 12.01 21.51 -14.77
CA LYS A 67 10.63 21.09 -15.10
C LYS A 67 9.86 20.63 -13.86
N GLY A 68 8.58 21.00 -13.80
CA GLY A 68 7.67 20.56 -12.74
C GLY A 68 7.25 19.09 -12.89
N ILE A 69 6.78 18.45 -11.81
CA ILE A 69 6.28 17.05 -11.84
C ILE A 69 5.19 16.86 -12.91
N ALA A 70 4.26 17.82 -13.01
CA ALA A 70 3.17 17.78 -14.00
C ALA A 70 3.70 17.75 -15.44
N GLU A 71 4.72 18.54 -15.72
CA GLU A 71 5.33 18.67 -17.05
C GLU A 71 6.10 17.40 -17.40
N ILE A 72 6.88 16.86 -16.46
CA ILE A 72 7.60 15.59 -16.65
C ILE A 72 6.63 14.45 -16.89
N PHE A 73 5.49 14.43 -16.18
CA PHE A 73 4.46 13.42 -16.39
C PHE A 73 3.82 13.52 -17.78
N GLN A 74 3.58 14.74 -18.27
CA GLN A 74 3.09 14.94 -19.63
C GLN A 74 4.12 14.48 -20.68
N LEU A 75 5.41 14.77 -20.47
CA LEU A 75 6.48 14.29 -21.34
C LEU A 75 6.56 12.75 -21.34
N ALA A 76 6.40 12.12 -20.16
CA ALA A 76 6.35 10.67 -20.05
C ALA A 76 5.18 10.07 -20.86
N ASN A 77 3.98 10.65 -20.72
CA ASN A 77 2.81 10.23 -21.50
C ASN A 77 3.05 10.43 -23.01
N GLN A 78 3.61 11.57 -23.43
CA GLN A 78 3.91 11.83 -24.84
C GLN A 78 4.90 10.82 -25.41
N SER A 79 5.96 10.50 -24.67
CA SER A 79 6.92 9.45 -25.04
C SER A 79 6.24 8.07 -25.13
N TYR A 80 5.36 7.74 -24.18
CA TYR A 80 4.62 6.48 -24.19
C TYR A 80 3.70 6.35 -25.43
N GLU A 81 2.98 7.41 -25.77
CA GLU A 81 2.12 7.47 -26.97
C GLU A 81 2.95 7.43 -28.26
N ALA A 82 4.16 7.98 -28.23
CA ALA A 82 5.12 7.92 -29.34
C ALA A 82 5.85 6.58 -29.47
N ASP A 83 5.53 5.57 -28.64
CA ASP A 83 6.20 4.26 -28.55
C ASP A 83 7.69 4.33 -28.15
N ASP A 84 8.12 5.47 -27.61
CA ASP A 84 9.46 5.66 -27.02
C ASP A 84 9.40 5.27 -25.53
N LEU A 85 9.35 3.95 -25.29
CA LEU A 85 9.03 3.38 -23.99
C LEU A 85 10.16 3.54 -22.97
N GLU A 86 11.42 3.51 -23.40
CA GLU A 86 12.58 3.72 -22.54
C GLU A 86 12.56 5.14 -21.98
N LYS A 87 12.29 6.11 -22.85
CA LYS A 87 12.20 7.51 -22.46
C LYS A 87 11.00 7.78 -21.57
N ALA A 88 9.85 7.15 -21.86
CA ALA A 88 8.68 7.21 -21.00
C ALA A 88 9.00 6.66 -19.59
N ALA A 89 9.61 5.48 -19.52
CA ALA A 89 10.03 4.85 -18.26
C ALA A 89 11.02 5.73 -17.50
N ALA A 90 11.97 6.35 -18.19
CA ALA A 90 12.93 7.25 -17.57
C ALA A 90 12.29 8.54 -17.03
N TYR A 91 11.34 9.14 -17.75
CA TYR A 91 10.60 10.30 -17.23
C TYR A 91 9.75 9.94 -16.02
N TYR A 92 9.06 8.80 -16.03
CA TYR A 92 8.30 8.35 -14.86
C TYR A 92 9.21 8.05 -13.67
N ARG A 93 10.36 7.40 -13.89
CA ARG A 93 11.36 7.16 -12.84
C ARG A 93 11.86 8.47 -12.24
N ALA A 94 12.14 9.48 -13.06
CA ALA A 94 12.54 10.80 -12.56
C ALA A 94 11.46 11.48 -11.68
N ILE A 95 10.18 11.10 -11.83
CA ILE A 95 9.11 11.54 -10.94
C ILE A 95 9.12 10.72 -9.63
N GLU A 96 9.29 9.41 -9.73
CA GLU A 96 9.43 8.51 -8.57
C GLU A 96 10.63 8.92 -7.70
N ASP A 97 11.78 9.23 -8.30
CA ASP A 97 13.01 9.68 -7.65
C ASP A 97 12.85 11.01 -6.90
N ARG A 98 11.85 11.82 -7.28
CA ARG A 98 11.46 13.05 -6.56
C ARG A 98 10.55 12.76 -5.36
N GLY A 99 10.29 11.49 -5.05
CA GLY A 99 9.51 11.03 -3.91
C GLY A 99 8.00 11.06 -4.12
N LEU A 100 7.51 11.21 -5.36
CA LEU A 100 6.07 11.22 -5.61
C LEU A 100 5.50 9.80 -5.52
N VAL A 101 4.72 9.54 -4.48
CA VAL A 101 3.92 8.31 -4.34
C VAL A 101 2.54 8.54 -4.96
N ASN A 102 2.28 7.95 -6.12
CA ASN A 102 1.01 8.14 -6.83
C ASN A 102 0.58 6.90 -7.63
N GLY A 103 -0.68 6.49 -7.48
CA GLY A 103 -1.17 5.26 -8.12
C GLY A 103 -1.28 5.33 -9.64
N ASN A 104 -1.54 6.52 -10.21
CA ASN A 104 -1.55 6.70 -11.67
C ASN A 104 -0.14 6.68 -12.25
N LEU A 105 0.84 7.25 -11.55
CA LEU A 105 2.26 7.13 -11.91
C LEU A 105 2.66 5.66 -11.98
N TYR A 106 2.41 4.90 -10.91
CA TYR A 106 2.74 3.49 -10.87
C TYR A 106 1.96 2.67 -11.89
N PHE A 107 0.68 2.96 -12.12
CA PHE A 107 -0.10 2.30 -13.18
C PHE A 107 0.51 2.54 -14.57
N ASN A 108 0.91 3.78 -14.89
CA ASN A 108 1.53 4.10 -16.17
C ASN A 108 2.93 3.48 -16.32
N MET A 109 3.72 3.42 -15.25
CA MET A 109 4.99 2.68 -15.24
C MET A 109 4.74 1.19 -15.51
N GLY A 110 3.75 0.58 -14.86
CA GLY A 110 3.34 -0.80 -15.10
C GLY A 110 2.97 -1.05 -16.56
N ASN A 111 2.16 -0.18 -17.16
CA ASN A 111 1.80 -0.25 -18.58
C ASN A 111 3.03 -0.09 -19.50
N THR A 112 3.99 0.76 -19.12
CA THR A 112 5.22 1.01 -19.88
C THR A 112 6.12 -0.23 -19.87
N PHE A 113 6.40 -0.79 -18.69
CA PHE A 113 7.19 -2.03 -18.57
C PHE A 113 6.51 -3.23 -19.23
N PHE A 114 5.17 -3.29 -19.18
CA PHE A 114 4.42 -4.33 -19.86
C PHE A 114 4.64 -4.28 -21.38
N ARG A 115 4.57 -3.09 -22.00
CA ARG A 115 4.80 -2.94 -23.44
C ARG A 115 6.25 -3.23 -23.83
N MET A 116 7.21 -2.93 -22.97
CA MET A 116 8.62 -3.30 -23.16
C MET A 116 8.89 -4.81 -22.98
N GLY A 117 7.87 -5.60 -22.58
CA GLY A 117 8.01 -7.04 -22.31
C GLY A 117 8.71 -7.37 -20.99
N ASP A 118 8.91 -6.38 -20.11
CA ASP A 118 9.46 -6.58 -18.77
C ASP A 118 8.32 -6.81 -17.77
N PHE A 119 7.79 -8.04 -17.78
CA PHE A 119 6.61 -8.39 -16.99
C PHE A 119 6.85 -8.31 -15.48
N GLY A 120 8.06 -8.59 -15.00
CA GLY A 120 8.41 -8.47 -13.59
C GLY A 120 8.30 -7.03 -13.08
N LYS A 121 8.89 -6.07 -13.80
CA LYS A 121 8.71 -4.65 -13.45
C LYS A 121 7.28 -4.19 -13.66
N ALA A 122 6.58 -4.68 -14.68
CA ALA A 122 5.17 -4.36 -14.88
C ALA A 122 4.34 -4.74 -13.65
N ILE A 123 4.51 -5.97 -13.15
CA ILE A 123 3.83 -6.48 -11.97
C ILE A 123 4.22 -5.70 -10.71
N LEU A 124 5.50 -5.38 -10.52
CA LEU A 124 5.96 -4.53 -9.41
C LEU A 124 5.19 -3.22 -9.37
N TYR A 125 5.13 -2.50 -10.49
CA TYR A 125 4.49 -1.19 -10.54
C TYR A 125 2.95 -1.27 -10.49
N TYR A 126 2.34 -2.31 -11.05
CA TYR A 126 0.92 -2.55 -10.84
C TYR A 126 0.59 -2.88 -9.38
N GLU A 127 1.45 -3.62 -8.68
CA GLU A 127 1.28 -3.91 -7.25
C GLU A 127 1.42 -2.64 -6.39
N LYS A 128 2.41 -1.80 -6.69
CA LYS A 128 2.55 -0.46 -6.10
C LYS A 128 1.29 0.38 -6.33
N ALA A 129 0.76 0.38 -7.56
CA ALA A 129 -0.50 1.06 -7.88
C ALA A 129 -1.70 0.47 -7.10
N ARG A 130 -1.72 -0.86 -6.90
CA ARG A 130 -2.82 -1.57 -6.22
C ARG A 130 -2.88 -1.23 -4.74
N LYS A 131 -1.75 -0.98 -4.09
CA LYS A 131 -1.73 -0.46 -2.71
C LYS A 131 -2.47 0.87 -2.58
N LEU A 132 -2.43 1.72 -3.62
CA LEU A 132 -3.05 3.04 -3.63
C LEU A 132 -4.47 3.03 -4.21
N HIS A 133 -4.74 2.16 -5.19
CA HIS A 133 -6.00 2.04 -5.91
C HIS A 133 -6.49 0.58 -5.99
N PRO A 134 -6.79 -0.07 -4.85
CA PRO A 134 -7.05 -1.51 -4.77
C PRO A 134 -8.30 -1.98 -5.50
N ARG A 135 -9.20 -1.06 -5.88
CA ARG A 135 -10.48 -1.34 -6.56
C ARG A 135 -10.53 -0.79 -7.99
N SER A 136 -9.41 -0.36 -8.55
CA SER A 136 -9.37 0.10 -9.94
C SER A 136 -9.56 -1.09 -10.90
N PRO A 137 -10.65 -1.14 -11.69
CA PRO A 137 -10.94 -2.28 -12.56
C PRO A 137 -9.87 -2.46 -13.64
N ASP A 138 -9.41 -1.36 -14.24
CA ASP A 138 -8.38 -1.38 -15.28
C ASP A 138 -7.04 -1.89 -14.72
N LEU A 139 -6.67 -1.43 -13.53
CA LEU A 139 -5.47 -1.92 -12.86
C LEU A 139 -5.54 -3.42 -12.55
N LEU A 140 -6.67 -3.87 -11.98
CA LEU A 140 -6.85 -5.28 -11.63
C LEU A 140 -6.84 -6.18 -12.88
N HIS A 141 -7.46 -5.71 -13.97
CA HIS A 141 -7.42 -6.39 -15.25
C HIS A 141 -5.98 -6.48 -15.79
N ASN A 142 -5.25 -5.36 -15.80
CA ASN A 142 -3.89 -5.32 -16.34
C ASN A 142 -2.90 -6.15 -15.51
N LEU A 143 -3.01 -6.10 -14.19
CA LEU A 143 -2.21 -6.94 -13.29
C LEU A 143 -2.53 -8.43 -13.50
N ALA A 144 -3.80 -8.79 -13.61
CA ALA A 144 -4.19 -10.17 -13.88
C ALA A 144 -3.67 -10.65 -15.23
N TYR A 145 -3.73 -9.80 -16.26
CA TYR A 145 -3.19 -10.11 -17.58
C TYR A 145 -1.67 -10.26 -17.56
N ALA A 146 -0.94 -9.35 -16.90
CA ALA A 146 0.51 -9.45 -16.74
C ALA A 146 0.94 -10.74 -16.04
N ARG A 147 0.18 -11.17 -15.03
CA ARG A 147 0.42 -12.45 -14.34
C ARG A 147 0.27 -13.68 -15.21
N THR A 148 -0.44 -13.62 -16.34
CA THR A 148 -0.55 -14.77 -17.25
C THR A 148 0.76 -15.10 -17.96
N PHE A 149 1.73 -14.18 -17.94
CA PHE A 149 3.06 -14.35 -18.52
C PHE A 149 4.09 -14.90 -17.51
N LEU A 150 3.71 -15.11 -16.24
CA LEU A 150 4.60 -15.65 -15.23
C LEU A 150 4.88 -17.14 -15.45
N ILE A 151 6.14 -17.51 -15.25
CA ILE A 151 6.58 -18.91 -15.21
C ILE A 151 6.15 -19.54 -13.89
N ASP A 152 6.49 -18.88 -12.78
CA ASP A 152 6.13 -19.34 -11.45
C ASP A 152 4.68 -18.95 -11.18
N LYS A 153 3.82 -19.94 -11.05
CA LYS A 153 2.44 -19.72 -10.62
C LYS A 153 2.43 -19.77 -9.11
N GLU A 154 2.00 -18.68 -8.50
CA GLU A 154 1.74 -18.63 -7.07
C GLU A 154 0.58 -19.61 -6.77
N ASP A 155 0.84 -20.58 -5.88
CA ASP A 155 -0.22 -21.41 -5.34
C ASP A 155 -1.10 -20.52 -4.46
N GLN A 156 -2.36 -20.34 -4.85
CA GLN A 156 -3.33 -19.65 -4.00
C GLN A 156 -3.78 -20.59 -2.89
N GLU A 157 -3.09 -20.57 -1.75
CA GLU A 157 -3.46 -21.26 -0.51
C GLU A 157 -3.45 -20.22 0.64
N ASP A 158 -4.34 -20.15 1.62
CA ASP A 158 -5.20 -21.14 2.28
C ASP A 158 -6.67 -20.70 2.33
N HIS A 159 -7.59 -21.54 1.88
CA HIS A 159 -9.03 -21.34 2.09
C HIS A 159 -9.41 -21.87 3.48
N LEU A 160 -9.63 -20.94 4.43
CA LEU A 160 -10.30 -21.30 5.68
C LEU A 160 -11.71 -21.84 5.36
N PRO A 161 -12.22 -22.88 6.03
CA PRO A 161 -13.58 -23.35 5.78
C PRO A 161 -14.64 -22.39 6.34
N GLY A 162 -15.64 -22.02 5.52
CA GLY A 162 -16.95 -21.54 5.97
C GLY A 162 -17.11 -20.03 6.21
N SER A 163 -18.08 -19.65 7.05
CA SER A 163 -18.47 -18.25 7.33
C SER A 163 -17.37 -17.37 7.94
N LEU A 164 -16.36 -17.99 8.56
CA LEU A 164 -15.18 -17.29 9.06
C LEU A 164 -14.32 -16.76 7.91
N GLU A 165 -14.24 -17.47 6.79
CA GLU A 165 -13.55 -17.01 5.59
C GLU A 165 -14.22 -15.75 5.07
N THR A 166 -15.54 -15.72 4.95
CA THR A 166 -16.27 -14.54 4.47
C THR A 166 -16.03 -13.32 5.36
N LEU A 167 -15.99 -13.50 6.68
CA LEU A 167 -15.71 -12.42 7.63
C LEU A 167 -14.26 -11.93 7.53
N LEU A 168 -13.29 -12.85 7.44
CA LEU A 168 -11.87 -12.54 7.30
C LEU A 168 -11.55 -11.94 5.93
N LEU A 169 -12.23 -12.37 4.87
CA LEU A 169 -12.13 -11.80 3.52
C LEU A 169 -12.61 -10.35 3.52
N LEU A 170 -13.73 -10.05 4.19
CA LEU A 170 -14.21 -8.68 4.32
C LEU A 170 -13.18 -7.81 5.04
N HIS A 171 -12.55 -8.34 6.09
CA HIS A 171 -11.49 -7.66 6.81
C HIS A 171 -10.23 -7.45 5.96
N ARG A 172 -9.81 -8.46 5.19
CA ARG A 172 -8.62 -8.44 4.33
C ARG A 172 -8.80 -7.53 3.11
N GLN A 173 -10.00 -7.45 2.55
CA GLN A 173 -10.32 -6.60 1.40
C GLN A 173 -10.58 -5.14 1.76
N THR A 174 -10.88 -4.85 3.03
CA THR A 174 -11.05 -3.48 3.50
C THR A 174 -9.67 -2.80 3.52
N THR A 175 -9.54 -1.55 3.11
CA THR A 175 -8.27 -0.81 3.24
C THR A 175 -8.08 -0.28 4.67
N ARG A 176 -6.87 0.14 5.02
CA ARG A 176 -6.59 0.83 6.30
C ARG A 176 -7.57 1.97 6.56
N ASN A 177 -7.73 2.88 5.59
CA ASN A 177 -8.62 4.03 5.72
C ASN A 177 -10.08 3.63 5.92
N GLU A 178 -10.57 2.66 5.15
CA GLU A 178 -11.93 2.16 5.31
C GLU A 178 -12.16 1.50 6.66
N THR A 179 -11.15 0.82 7.20
CA THR A 179 -11.20 0.23 8.54
C THR A 179 -11.40 1.32 9.59
N PHE A 180 -10.65 2.44 9.50
CA PHE A 180 -10.80 3.57 10.42
C PHE A 180 -12.12 4.34 10.23
N ILE A 181 -12.59 4.51 9.00
CA ILE A 181 -13.91 5.14 8.72
C ILE A 181 -15.03 4.28 9.31
N LEU A 182 -15.01 2.97 9.05
CA LEU A 182 -16.01 2.05 9.59
C LEU A 182 -16.00 2.05 11.12
N LEU A 183 -14.80 2.03 11.73
CA LEU A 183 -14.62 2.14 13.17
C LEU A 183 -15.23 3.45 13.71
N GLY A 184 -14.99 4.57 13.03
CA GLY A 184 -15.52 5.89 13.39
C GLY A 184 -17.05 5.96 13.30
N VAL A 185 -17.64 5.47 12.21
CA VAL A 185 -19.11 5.41 12.03
C VAL A 185 -19.73 4.53 13.11
N LEU A 186 -19.15 3.37 13.40
CA LEU A 186 -19.65 2.45 14.41
C LEU A 186 -19.58 3.05 15.82
N ASN A 187 -18.51 3.81 16.12
CA ASN A 187 -18.41 4.58 17.36
C ASN A 187 -19.44 5.71 17.44
N LEU A 188 -19.67 6.43 16.34
CA LEU A 188 -20.65 7.50 16.31
C LEU A 188 -22.07 6.96 16.59
N LEU A 189 -22.45 5.87 15.92
CA LEU A 189 -23.73 5.19 16.17
C LEU A 189 -23.85 4.73 17.62
N LEU A 190 -22.74 4.24 18.19
CA LEU A 190 -22.69 3.84 19.59
C LEU A 190 -22.96 5.01 20.54
N VAL A 191 -22.28 6.14 20.34
CA VAL A 191 -22.50 7.36 21.14
C VAL A 191 -23.94 7.85 21.01
N LEU A 192 -24.51 7.84 19.81
CA LEU A 192 -25.91 8.23 19.58
C LEU A 192 -26.89 7.32 20.33
N CYS A 193 -26.66 6.00 20.34
CA CYS A 193 -27.44 5.05 21.13
C CYS A 193 -27.34 5.35 22.64
N LEU A 194 -26.14 5.64 23.14
CA LEU A 194 -25.93 6.01 24.54
C LEU A 194 -26.58 7.35 24.92
N LEU A 195 -26.56 8.33 24.02
CA LEU A 195 -27.22 9.63 24.21
C LEU A 195 -28.74 9.50 24.18
N ALA A 196 -29.30 8.79 23.18
CA ALA A 196 -30.74 8.54 23.08
C ALA A 196 -31.28 7.84 24.34
N ARG A 197 -30.46 6.99 24.97
CA ARG A 197 -30.76 6.37 26.26
C ARG A 197 -30.87 7.40 27.40
N LEU A 198 -30.02 8.44 27.45
CA LEU A 198 -30.11 9.48 28.50
C LEU A 198 -31.47 10.19 28.49
N PHE A 199 -32.11 10.29 27.32
CA PHE A 199 -33.40 10.96 27.15
C PHE A 199 -34.63 10.06 27.38
N ARG A 200 -34.47 8.72 27.45
CA ARG A 200 -35.58 7.73 27.59
C ARG A 200 -35.76 7.13 29.00
N PHE A 201 -35.29 7.81 30.04
CA PHE A 201 -35.13 7.24 31.39
C PHE A 201 -36.45 6.79 32.09
N ARG A 202 -36.64 5.48 32.28
CA ARG A 202 -37.50 4.87 33.34
C ARG A 202 -36.65 3.91 34.20
N PHE A 203 -36.88 3.90 35.51
CA PHE A 203 -35.92 3.42 36.53
C PHE A 203 -35.77 1.88 36.65
N THR A 204 -36.60 1.07 35.97
CA THR A 204 -36.82 -0.36 36.29
C THR A 204 -35.87 -1.35 35.58
N GLU A 205 -35.17 -0.96 34.52
CA GLU A 205 -34.44 -1.92 33.63
C GLU A 205 -32.90 -1.96 33.82
N ARG A 206 -32.41 -1.52 34.99
CA ARG A 206 -30.97 -1.28 35.26
C ARG A 206 -30.02 -2.46 34.99
N PHE A 207 -30.46 -3.71 35.19
CA PHE A 207 -29.61 -4.89 35.03
C PHE A 207 -29.40 -5.29 33.55
N TYR A 208 -30.47 -5.38 32.75
CA TYR A 208 -30.38 -5.65 31.30
C TYR A 208 -29.50 -4.63 30.58
N PHE A 209 -29.52 -3.38 31.04
CA PHE A 209 -28.71 -2.31 30.50
C PHE A 209 -27.23 -2.36 30.89
N GLY A 210 -26.87 -3.00 32.00
CA GLY A 210 -25.49 -3.25 32.39
C GLY A 210 -24.85 -4.29 31.47
N TYR A 211 -25.58 -5.37 31.16
CA TYR A 211 -25.14 -6.38 30.19
C TYR A 211 -24.96 -5.79 28.78
N LEU A 212 -25.89 -4.96 28.31
CA LEU A 212 -25.78 -4.29 27.01
C LEU A 212 -24.56 -3.34 26.96
N GLN A 213 -24.31 -2.58 28.03
CA GLN A 213 -23.14 -1.69 28.12
C GLN A 213 -21.83 -2.48 28.16
N GLY A 214 -21.79 -3.59 28.91
CA GLY A 214 -20.66 -4.52 28.91
C GLY A 214 -20.39 -5.10 27.52
N ALA A 215 -21.43 -5.56 26.82
CA ALA A 215 -21.32 -6.08 25.46
C ALA A 215 -20.79 -5.03 24.47
N ILE A 216 -21.25 -3.78 24.58
CA ILE A 216 -20.76 -2.64 23.81
C ILE A 216 -19.26 -2.40 24.03
N VAL A 217 -18.80 -2.37 25.28
CA VAL A 217 -17.39 -2.15 25.61
C VAL A 217 -16.53 -3.30 25.08
N ILE A 218 -17.01 -4.53 25.20
CA ILE A 218 -16.34 -5.71 24.63
C ILE A 218 -16.21 -5.57 23.11
N LEU A 219 -17.29 -5.22 22.40
CA LEU A 219 -17.24 -5.00 20.96
C LEU A 219 -16.27 -3.89 20.56
N PHE A 220 -16.23 -2.78 21.32
CA PHE A 220 -15.27 -1.70 21.10
C PHE A 220 -13.81 -2.15 21.28
N VAL A 221 -13.52 -2.92 22.34
CA VAL A 221 -12.17 -3.47 22.59
C VAL A 221 -11.76 -4.43 21.48
N LEU A 222 -12.66 -5.32 21.05
CA LEU A 222 -12.41 -6.24 19.94
C LEU A 222 -12.12 -5.50 18.63
N GLN A 223 -12.82 -4.39 18.37
CA GLN A 223 -12.58 -3.55 17.19
C GLN A 223 -11.22 -2.84 17.24
N LEU A 224 -10.84 -2.29 18.39
CA LEU A 224 -9.51 -1.69 18.57
C LEU A 224 -8.40 -2.73 18.38
N PHE A 225 -8.57 -3.92 18.95
CA PHE A 225 -7.64 -5.02 18.78
C PHE A 225 -7.51 -5.43 17.31
N SER A 226 -8.63 -5.57 16.60
CA SER A 226 -8.64 -5.90 15.17
C SER A 226 -7.98 -4.82 14.30
N ALA A 227 -8.26 -3.53 14.56
CA ALA A 227 -7.63 -2.43 13.83
C ALA A 227 -6.11 -2.36 14.11
N GLY A 228 -5.72 -2.55 15.38
CA GLY A 228 -4.31 -2.60 15.77
C GLY A 228 -3.57 -3.78 15.13
N PHE A 229 -4.19 -4.96 15.11
CA PHE A 229 -3.64 -6.15 14.44
C PHE A 229 -3.44 -5.90 12.95
N LYS A 230 -4.38 -5.24 12.28
CA LYS A 230 -4.28 -4.92 10.85
C LYS A 230 -3.12 -3.97 10.53
N VAL A 231 -2.98 -2.89 11.30
CA VAL A 231 -1.85 -1.96 11.11
C VAL A 231 -0.53 -2.67 11.37
N TRP A 232 -0.48 -3.48 12.42
CA TRP A 232 0.69 -4.28 12.78
C TRP A 232 1.08 -5.28 11.69
N ASP A 233 0.11 -5.91 11.04
CA ASP A 233 0.31 -6.89 9.96
C ASP A 233 0.76 -6.21 8.66
N GLU A 234 0.07 -5.13 8.25
CA GLU A 234 0.41 -4.35 7.06
C GLU A 234 1.80 -3.71 7.15
N ASP A 235 2.20 -3.21 8.33
CA ASP A 235 3.49 -2.53 8.51
C ASP A 235 4.67 -3.52 8.63
N ARG A 236 4.40 -4.81 8.92
CA ARG A 236 5.44 -5.85 9.08
C ARG A 236 5.60 -6.74 7.87
N THR A 237 4.56 -6.85 7.05
CA THR A 237 4.60 -7.65 5.84
C THR A 237 5.11 -6.80 4.69
N ARG A 238 6.43 -6.80 4.51
CA ARG A 238 7.06 -6.20 3.33
C ARG A 238 7.00 -7.22 2.21
N GLU A 239 6.42 -6.81 1.09
CA GLU A 239 6.27 -7.66 -0.09
C GLU A 239 7.21 -7.15 -1.17
N ALA A 240 7.76 -8.07 -1.96
CA ALA A 240 8.65 -7.75 -3.06
C ALA A 240 8.34 -8.61 -4.29
N ILE A 241 8.75 -8.13 -5.45
CA ILE A 241 8.67 -8.83 -6.73
C ILE A 241 10.10 -9.11 -7.22
N VAL A 242 10.38 -10.36 -7.60
CA VAL A 242 11.63 -10.73 -8.26
C VAL A 242 11.68 -10.09 -9.65
N LEU A 243 12.77 -9.44 -10.01
CA LEU A 243 12.90 -8.65 -11.25
C LEU A 243 13.71 -9.35 -12.33
N GLN A 244 14.51 -10.35 -11.97
CA GLN A 244 15.39 -11.07 -12.88
C GLN A 244 14.91 -12.51 -13.07
N ASP A 245 15.24 -13.10 -14.22
CA ASP A 245 14.92 -14.50 -14.53
C ASP A 245 15.97 -15.45 -13.93
N SER A 246 15.52 -16.62 -13.46
CA SER A 246 16.38 -17.69 -12.91
C SER A 246 17.29 -17.22 -11.75
N VAL A 247 16.71 -16.54 -10.76
CA VAL A 247 17.41 -16.15 -9.53
C VAL A 247 17.50 -17.34 -8.58
N LYS A 248 18.72 -17.71 -8.21
CA LYS A 248 18.97 -18.79 -7.24
C LYS A 248 18.81 -18.27 -5.82
N ALA A 249 17.80 -18.79 -5.12
CA ALA A 249 17.59 -18.51 -3.73
C ALA A 249 18.37 -19.51 -2.88
N THR A 250 19.27 -19.02 -2.02
CA THR A 250 20.24 -19.85 -1.30
C THR A 250 19.92 -19.94 0.19
N ALA A 251 20.41 -20.99 0.85
CA ALA A 251 20.19 -21.19 2.29
C ALA A 251 20.93 -20.16 3.17
N SER A 252 21.99 -19.53 2.65
CA SER A 252 22.77 -18.52 3.35
C SER A 252 23.42 -17.56 2.35
N PRO A 253 23.70 -16.30 2.75
CA PRO A 253 24.36 -15.32 1.89
C PRO A 253 25.63 -15.89 1.23
N GLY A 254 25.68 -15.89 -0.11
CA GLY A 254 26.82 -16.37 -0.89
C GLY A 254 27.08 -17.88 -0.85
N SER A 255 26.15 -18.70 -0.35
CA SER A 255 26.30 -20.16 -0.39
C SER A 255 26.02 -20.72 -1.79
N ASN A 256 26.60 -21.88 -2.11
CA ASN A 256 26.31 -22.61 -3.36
C ASN A 256 25.09 -23.53 -3.24
N GLU A 257 24.49 -23.62 -2.05
CA GLU A 257 23.32 -24.46 -1.79
C GLU A 257 22.05 -23.70 -2.18
N THR A 258 21.56 -24.01 -3.38
CA THR A 258 20.32 -23.44 -3.92
C THR A 258 19.13 -24.23 -3.37
N LEU A 259 18.22 -23.53 -2.69
CA LEU A 259 16.98 -24.11 -2.17
C LEU A 259 15.90 -24.17 -3.25
N TYR A 260 15.78 -23.10 -4.03
CA TYR A 260 14.84 -22.97 -5.15
C TYR A 260 15.31 -21.88 -6.12
N GLU A 261 14.74 -21.89 -7.32
CA GLU A 261 14.97 -20.86 -8.33
C GLU A 261 13.67 -20.08 -8.56
N LEU A 262 13.78 -18.76 -8.66
CA LEU A 262 12.66 -17.85 -8.89
C LEU A 262 12.82 -17.17 -10.24
N ASN A 263 11.70 -16.97 -10.93
CA ASN A 263 11.63 -16.24 -12.18
C ASN A 263 11.12 -14.81 -11.96
N SER A 264 11.28 -13.97 -12.98
CA SER A 264 10.85 -12.58 -12.92
C SER A 264 9.33 -12.49 -12.75
N GLY A 265 8.91 -11.56 -11.90
CA GLY A 265 7.51 -11.30 -11.53
C GLY A 265 6.96 -12.16 -10.39
N THR A 266 7.76 -13.08 -9.84
CA THR A 266 7.37 -13.87 -8.68
C THR A 266 7.28 -13.00 -7.42
N LYS A 267 6.15 -13.11 -6.72
CA LYS A 267 5.91 -12.39 -5.47
C LYS A 267 6.50 -13.14 -4.30
N VAL A 268 7.23 -12.42 -3.45
CA VAL A 268 7.89 -12.96 -2.25
C VAL A 268 7.69 -12.02 -1.07
N VAL A 269 7.82 -12.55 0.15
CA VAL A 269 7.83 -11.74 1.36
C VAL A 269 9.27 -11.36 1.70
N LEU A 270 9.55 -10.07 1.80
CA LEU A 270 10.85 -9.52 2.19
C LEU A 270 10.93 -9.43 3.71
N ARG A 271 11.89 -10.11 4.33
CA ARG A 271 12.05 -10.14 5.79
C ARG A 271 13.11 -9.15 6.27
N GLU A 272 14.28 -9.17 5.67
CA GLU A 272 15.43 -8.36 6.06
C GLU A 272 16.34 -8.14 4.84
N THR A 273 16.99 -6.99 4.78
CA THR A 273 18.03 -6.71 3.78
C THR A 273 19.29 -6.34 4.56
N ARG A 274 20.38 -7.08 4.33
CA ARG A 274 21.63 -6.91 5.06
C ARG A 274 22.81 -7.37 4.22
N ASP A 275 23.90 -6.59 4.28
CA ASP A 275 25.19 -6.93 3.66
C ASP A 275 25.08 -7.25 2.15
N GLY A 276 24.16 -6.57 1.43
CA GLY A 276 23.92 -6.75 -0.01
C GLY A 276 23.00 -7.93 -0.37
N TYR A 277 22.44 -8.62 0.63
CA TYR A 277 21.51 -9.73 0.45
C TYR A 277 20.14 -9.42 1.07
N SER A 278 19.09 -9.81 0.37
CA SER A 278 17.71 -9.79 0.83
C SER A 278 17.29 -11.18 1.27
N ARG A 279 16.88 -11.31 2.54
CA ARG A 279 16.22 -12.49 3.08
C ARG A 279 14.75 -12.46 2.66
N ILE A 280 14.39 -13.39 1.78
CA ILE A 280 13.05 -13.54 1.25
C ILE A 280 12.39 -14.82 1.78
N GLU A 281 11.08 -14.89 1.67
CA GLU A 281 10.30 -16.08 1.95
C GLU A 281 9.32 -16.31 0.81
N TRP A 282 9.38 -17.50 0.23
CA TRP A 282 8.52 -17.96 -0.83
C TRP A 282 7.96 -19.33 -0.46
N ASN A 283 6.64 -19.52 -0.57
CA ASN A 283 5.93 -20.72 -0.12
C ASN A 283 6.34 -21.21 1.28
N HIS A 284 6.44 -20.28 2.24
CA HIS A 284 6.87 -20.52 3.62
C HIS A 284 8.32 -21.02 3.80
N VAL A 285 9.14 -21.01 2.75
CA VAL A 285 10.56 -21.39 2.81
C VAL A 285 11.43 -20.12 2.76
N PRO A 286 12.16 -19.79 3.84
CA PRO A 286 13.06 -18.64 3.84
C PRO A 286 14.34 -18.94 3.05
N ALA A 287 14.81 -17.96 2.27
CA ALA A 287 16.07 -18.03 1.52
C ALA A 287 16.70 -16.63 1.36
N PHE A 288 17.90 -16.59 0.81
CA PHE A 288 18.64 -15.36 0.53
C PHE A 288 18.82 -15.17 -0.98
N VAL A 289 18.67 -13.93 -1.42
CA VAL A 289 18.93 -13.48 -2.79
C VAL A 289 19.72 -12.17 -2.74
N GLU A 290 20.37 -11.79 -3.84
CA GLU A 290 21.04 -10.48 -3.94
C GLU A 290 20.01 -9.34 -3.83
N GLU A 291 20.40 -8.18 -3.30
CA GLU A 291 19.47 -7.09 -3.01
C GLU A 291 18.83 -6.48 -4.29
N ASP A 292 19.59 -6.40 -5.38
CA ASP A 292 19.20 -5.77 -6.64
C ASP A 292 18.23 -6.62 -7.50
N VAL A 293 18.08 -7.90 -7.17
CA VAL A 293 17.21 -8.82 -7.90
C VAL A 293 15.73 -8.69 -7.51
N VAL A 294 15.42 -7.99 -6.42
CA VAL A 294 14.06 -7.81 -5.90
C VAL A 294 13.67 -6.35 -5.84
N GLY A 295 12.43 -6.04 -6.22
CA GLY A 295 11.83 -4.72 -6.06
C GLY A 295 10.77 -4.75 -4.97
N GLU A 296 10.87 -3.86 -3.98
CA GLU A 296 9.85 -3.73 -2.94
C GLU A 296 8.59 -3.02 -3.45
N ILE A 297 7.43 -3.54 -3.02
CA ILE A 297 6.09 -3.01 -3.33
C ILE A 297 5.74 -1.85 -2.41
#